data_AF-A0A392MMR3-F1
#
_entry.id   AF-A0A392MMR3-F1
#
_cell.length_a   1.000
_cell.length_b   1.000
_cell.length_c   1.000
_cell.angle_alpha   90.00
_cell.angle_beta   90.00
_cell.angle_gamma   90.00
#
_symmetry.space_group_name_H-M   'P 1'
#
loop_
_entity.id
_entity.type
_entity.pdbx_description
1 polymer ?
#
loop_
_entity_poly.entity_id
_entity_poly.type
_entity_poly.pdbx_seq_one_letter_code
_entity_poly.pdbx_strand_id
1 'polypeptide(L)' 'MEPEDMYVLSDNGSVLSAPSPKPYPHKPPKCTDCDSLFMKAYEKRDAGAVIHSHGMESCLVTMINPFSKEFRACS' A
#
# COMPACT_ATOMS: atom_id res chain seq x y z
N MET A 1 -10.98 9.28 6.21
CA MET A 1 -9.81 8.50 6.66
C MET A 1 -9.06 9.49 7.48
N GLU A 2 -9.13 9.32 8.78
CA GLU A 2 -8.58 10.28 9.73
C GLU A 2 -7.21 9.79 10.20
N PRO A 3 -6.36 10.66 10.77
CA PRO A 3 -5.06 10.26 11.29
C PRO A 3 -5.12 9.09 12.29
N GLU A 4 -6.15 9.05 13.13
CA GLU A 4 -6.43 7.99 14.10
C GLU A 4 -6.86 6.66 13.49
N ASP A 5 -7.21 6.62 12.19
CA ASP A 5 -7.52 5.37 11.47
C ASP A 5 -6.26 4.70 10.90
N MET A 6 -5.07 5.30 11.05
CA MET A 6 -3.83 4.82 10.41
C MET A 6 -3.02 3.84 11.27
N TYR A 7 -2.46 2.83 10.61
CA TYR A 7 -1.36 2.02 11.15
C TYR A 7 -0.04 2.75 10.94
N VAL A 8 0.85 2.63 11.93
CA VAL A 8 2.24 3.08 11.83
C VAL A 8 3.13 1.86 11.95
N LEU A 9 3.98 1.65 10.94
CA LEU A 9 4.90 0.52 10.84
C LEU A 9 6.35 1.05 10.93
N SER A 10 7.25 0.24 11.47
CA SER A 10 8.68 0.49 11.41
C SER A 10 9.25 0.13 10.03
N ASP A 11 10.53 0.44 9.81
CA ASP A 11 11.28 0.06 8.62
C ASP A 11 11.38 -1.46 8.36
N ASN A 12 11.22 -2.27 9.41
CA ASN A 12 11.18 -3.73 9.33
C ASN A 12 9.76 -4.30 9.22
N GLY A 13 8.73 -3.45 9.19
CA GLY A 13 7.33 -3.84 9.08
C GLY A 13 6.65 -4.22 10.39
N SER A 14 7.31 -4.05 11.55
CA SER A 14 6.65 -4.22 12.84
C SER A 14 5.67 -3.08 13.14
N VAL A 15 4.53 -3.39 13.76
CA VAL A 15 3.52 -2.39 14.14
C VAL A 15 4.03 -1.56 15.32
N LEU A 16 4.20 -0.26 15.10
CA LEU A 16 4.53 0.73 16.13
C LEU A 16 3.27 1.32 16.75
N SER A 17 2.23 1.54 15.94
CA SER A 17 0.93 2.03 16.39
C SER A 17 -0.19 1.45 15.52
N ALA A 18 -1.33 1.18 16.15
CA ALA A 18 -2.53 0.69 15.49
C ALA A 18 -3.73 1.58 15.84
N PRO A 19 -4.68 1.75 14.92
CA PRO A 19 -5.90 2.51 15.16
C PRO A 19 -6.72 1.88 16.29
N SER A 20 -7.38 2.72 17.09
CA SER A 20 -8.20 2.25 18.21
C SER A 20 -9.42 1.47 17.70
N PRO A 21 -9.78 0.33 18.33
CA PRO A 21 -11.01 -0.38 17.99
C PRO A 21 -12.23 0.50 18.24
N LYS A 22 -13.11 0.62 17.24
CA LYS A 22 -14.41 1.29 17.42
C LYS A 22 -15.34 0.39 18.25
N PRO A 23 -16.29 0.96 19.02
CA PRO A 23 -17.22 0.18 19.81
C PRO A 23 -18.05 -0.81 18.98
N TYR A 24 -18.63 -1.81 19.63
CA TYR A 24 -19.56 -2.76 19.00
C TYR A 24 -20.65 -2.03 18.20
N PRO A 25 -20.99 -2.47 16.97
CA PRO A 25 -20.66 -3.76 16.34
C PRO A 25 -19.42 -3.72 15.41
N HIS A 26 -18.62 -2.66 15.45
CA HIS A 26 -17.51 -2.51 14.50
C HIS A 26 -16.38 -3.49 14.80
N LYS A 27 -15.90 -4.18 13.75
CA LYS A 27 -14.70 -5.02 13.86
C LYS A 27 -13.48 -4.10 14.06
N PRO A 28 -12.46 -4.56 14.80
CA PRO A 28 -11.18 -3.87 14.85
C PRO A 28 -10.66 -3.63 13.43
N PRO A 29 -10.06 -2.46 13.15
CA PRO A 29 -9.41 -2.23 11.88
C PRO A 29 -8.32 -3.29 11.65
N LYS A 30 -8.04 -3.58 10.38
CA LYS A 30 -6.94 -4.46 9.97
C LYS A 30 -5.92 -3.64 9.22
N CYS A 31 -4.65 -4.01 9.33
CA CYS A 31 -3.63 -3.51 8.41
C CYS A 31 -3.95 -3.97 6.99
N THR A 32 -3.44 -3.26 5.99
CA THR A 32 -3.60 -3.63 4.58
C THR A 32 -2.82 -4.91 4.26
N ASP A 33 -3.40 -5.81 3.47
CA ASP A 33 -2.72 -7.01 2.96
C ASP A 33 -1.60 -6.66 1.95
N CYS A 34 -1.51 -5.40 1.50
CA CYS A 34 -0.45 -4.90 0.62
C CYS A 34 0.80 -4.42 1.37
N ASP A 35 0.83 -4.50 2.70
CA ASP A 35 1.91 -4.00 3.55
C ASP A 35 3.30 -4.50 3.10
N SER A 36 3.44 -5.81 2.89
CA SER A 36 4.67 -6.46 2.45
C SER A 36 5.13 -5.99 1.06
N LEU A 37 4.20 -5.68 0.16
CA LEU A 37 4.50 -5.13 -1.16
C LEU A 37 5.06 -3.71 -1.04
N PHE A 38 4.48 -2.88 -0.16
CA PHE A 38 4.95 -1.52 0.08
C PHE A 38 6.34 -1.51 0.71
N MET A 39 6.57 -2.34 1.73
CA MET A 39 7.88 -2.48 2.38
C MET A 39 8.97 -2.88 1.38
N LYS A 40 8.66 -3.76 0.42
CA LYS A 40 9.62 -4.13 -0.63
C LYS A 40 9.94 -2.97 -1.58
N ALA A 41 9.00 -2.06 -1.84
CA ALA A 41 9.27 -0.88 -2.65
C ALA A 41 10.17 0.12 -1.90
N TYR A 42 9.92 0.36 -0.62
CA TYR A 42 10.80 1.16 0.24
C TYR A 42 12.23 0.59 0.27
N GLU A 43 12.37 -0.71 0.54
CA GLU A 43 13.67 -1.40 0.60
C GLU A 43 14.42 -1.41 -0.73
N LYS A 44 13.75 -1.75 -1.84
CA LYS A 44 14.43 -2.02 -3.13
C LYS A 44 14.62 -0.81 -4.01
N ARG A 45 13.88 0.28 -3.76
CA ARG A 45 13.83 1.44 -4.65
C ARG A 45 14.03 2.76 -3.92
N ASP A 46 14.29 2.74 -2.62
CA ASP A 46 14.41 3.95 -1.79
C ASP A 46 13.20 4.88 -2.00
N ALA A 47 12.01 4.28 -2.03
CA ALA A 47 10.79 5.01 -2.32
C ALA A 47 10.46 5.98 -1.16
N GLY A 48 10.02 7.20 -1.47
CA GLY A 48 9.49 8.12 -0.44
C GLY A 48 7.99 7.90 -0.14
N ALA A 49 7.27 7.29 -1.08
CA ALA A 49 5.85 6.98 -0.97
C ALA A 49 5.47 5.85 -1.95
N VAL A 50 4.44 5.08 -1.60
CA VAL A 50 3.87 4.03 -2.44
C VAL A 50 2.36 4.18 -2.48
N ILE A 51 1.77 4.10 -3.67
CA ILE A 51 0.31 4.17 -3.87
C ILE A 51 -0.13 2.91 -4.61
N HIS A 52 -1.20 2.28 -4.13
CA HIS A 52 -1.84 1.13 -4.78
C HIS A 52 -3.28 1.48 -5.13
N SER A 53 -3.67 1.21 -6.36
CA SER A 53 -5.05 1.39 -6.83
C SER A 53 -5.39 0.38 -7.92
N HIS A 54 -6.67 0.18 -8.15
CA HIS A 54 -7.20 -0.71 -9.18
C HIS A 54 -7.89 0.08 -10.30
N GLY A 55 -7.21 1.09 -10.86
CA GLY A 55 -7.71 1.84 -12.00
C GLY A 55 -7.83 0.96 -13.24
N MET A 56 -8.96 1.01 -13.95
CA MET A 56 -9.17 0.22 -15.17
C MET A 56 -8.10 0.52 -16.22
N GLU A 57 -7.76 1.79 -16.42
CA GLU A 57 -6.69 2.20 -17.34
C GLU A 57 -5.33 1.58 -16.95
N SER A 58 -5.02 1.51 -15.65
CA SER A 58 -3.80 0.86 -15.17
C SER A 58 -3.78 -0.63 -15.51
N CYS A 59 -4.92 -1.32 -15.35
CA CYS A 59 -5.05 -2.73 -15.74
C CYS A 59 -4.93 -2.93 -17.26
N LEU A 60 -5.46 -2.00 -18.07
CA LEU A 60 -5.34 -2.09 -19.53
C LEU A 60 -3.88 -1.89 -19.97
N VAL A 61 -3.18 -0.90 -19.41
CA VAL A 61 -1.77 -0.62 -19.74
C VAL A 61 -0.87 -1.82 -19.49
N THR A 62 -1.10 -2.58 -18.40
CA THR A 62 -0.30 -3.78 -18.10
C THR A 62 -0.54 -4.92 -19.10
N MET A 63 -1.67 -4.92 -19.81
CA MET A 63 -1.99 -5.93 -20.83
C MET A 63 -1.50 -5.57 -22.23
N ILE A 64 -1.15 -4.30 -22.51
CA ILE A 64 -0.70 -3.86 -23.85
C ILE A 64 0.59 -4.56 -24.27
N ASN A 65 1.54 -4.74 -23.35
CA ASN A 65 2.80 -5.43 -23.61
C ASN A 65 3.07 -6.51 -22.55
N PRO A 66 2.70 -7.78 -22.81
CA PRO A 66 2.81 -8.86 -21.84
C PRO A 66 4.26 -9.23 -21.48
N PHE A 67 5.25 -8.75 -22.25
CA PHE A 67 6.67 -8.98 -21.96
C PHE A 67 7.28 -7.86 -21.10
N SER A 68 6.60 -6.72 -20.95
CA SER A 68 7.09 -5.65 -20.08
C SER A 68 6.87 -5.99 -18.62
N LYS A 69 7.86 -5.68 -17.78
CA LYS A 69 7.79 -5.88 -16.32
C LYS A 69 7.46 -4.60 -15.56
N GLU A 70 7.55 -3.45 -16.23
CA GLU A 70 7.30 -2.14 -15.64
C GLU A 70 6.75 -1.17 -16.70
N PHE A 71 5.99 -0.19 -16.23
CA PHE A 71 5.56 0.95 -17.01
C PHE A 71 6.00 2.21 -16.26
N ARG A 72 6.61 3.16 -16.98
CA ARG A 72 7.11 4.41 -16.41
C ARG A 72 6.36 5.58 -17.01
N ALA A 73 5.68 6.35 -16.17
CA ALA A 73 5.16 7.65 -16.54
C ALA A 73 6.21 8.70 -16.16
N CYS A 74 7.00 9.17 -17.13
CA CYS A 74 7.94 10.27 -16.93
C CYS A 74 7.29 11.55 -17.45
N SER A 75 7.35 12.63 -16.65
CA SER A 75 7.15 14.00 -17.11
C SER A 75 8.46 14.61 -17.55
#